data_AF-A0A537DW77-F1
#
_entry.id   AF-A0A537DW77-F1
#
_cell.length_a   1.000
_cell.length_b   1.000
_cell.length_c   1.000
_cell.angle_alpha   90.00
_cell.angle_beta   90.00
_cell.angle_gamma   90.00
#
_symmetry.space_group_name_H-M   'P 1'
#
loop_
_entity.id
_entity.type
_entity.pdbx_description
1 polymer ?
#
loop_
_entity_poly.entity_id
_entity_poly.type
_entity_poly.pdbx_seq_one_letter_code
_entity_poly.pdbx_strand_id
1 'polypeptide(L)' 'RGHAIDDEESEGGLRAIAAPVRNHNGAVIAALGVAAPVQRMNKKLMQTCVPGVIETADAVSARLGYLPSRSRADF' A
#
# COMPACT_ATOMS: atom_id res chain seq x y z
N ARG A 1 9.58 -3.50 2.59
CA ARG A 1 8.77 -2.87 1.53
C ARG A 1 7.29 -3.03 1.93
N GLY A 2 6.51 -1.94 1.94
CA GLY A 2 5.15 -1.89 2.51
C GLY A 2 4.02 -1.78 1.48
N HIS A 3 4.27 -2.16 0.23
CA HIS A 3 3.30 -2.13 -0.86
C HIS A 3 3.62 -3.21 -1.91
N ALA A 4 2.65 -3.47 -2.79
CA ALA A 4 2.76 -4.26 -4.00
C ALA A 4 2.36 -3.41 -5.22
N ILE A 5 2.89 -3.76 -6.39
CA ILE A 5 2.58 -3.14 -7.68
C ILE A 5 2.04 -4.23 -8.59
N ASP A 6 1.04 -3.87 -9.38
CA ASP A 6 0.56 -4.60 -10.54
C ASP A 6 0.84 -3.74 -11.79
N ASP A 7 1.78 -4.18 -12.63
CA ASP A 7 2.12 -3.64 -13.95
C ASP A 7 1.56 -4.55 -15.05
N GLU A 8 0.23 -4.59 -15.14
CA GLU A 8 -0.53 -5.33 -16.15
C GLU A 8 -0.46 -6.86 -15.98
N GLU A 9 -0.12 -7.37 -14.79
CA GLU A 9 -0.05 -8.82 -14.53
C GLU A 9 -1.42 -9.45 -14.25
N SER A 10 -2.35 -8.74 -13.61
CA SER A 10 -3.70 -9.25 -13.37
C SER A 10 -4.62 -9.08 -14.59
N GLU A 11 -4.54 -7.90 -15.22
CA GLU A 11 -5.35 -7.53 -16.37
C GLU A 11 -4.55 -6.61 -17.30
N GLY A 12 -4.44 -7.00 -18.57
CA GLY A 12 -3.74 -6.20 -19.57
C GLY A 12 -4.36 -4.80 -19.71
N GLY A 13 -3.53 -3.75 -19.70
CA GLY A 13 -4.00 -2.37 -19.75
C GLY A 13 -4.38 -1.75 -18.39
N LEU A 14 -4.28 -2.50 -17.28
CA LEU A 14 -4.50 -2.02 -15.92
C LEU A 14 -3.18 -1.92 -15.15
N ARG A 15 -3.02 -0.86 -14.36
CA ARG A 15 -1.98 -0.78 -13.33
C ARG A 15 -2.60 -0.55 -11.97
N ALA A 16 -2.01 -1.15 -10.94
CA ALA A 16 -2.44 -0.96 -9.57
C ALA A 16 -1.29 -0.88 -8.56
N ILE A 17 -1.58 -0.27 -7.43
CA ILE A 17 -0.71 -0.22 -6.25
C ILE A 17 -1.57 -0.60 -5.06
N ALA A 18 -1.06 -1.44 -4.16
CA ALA A 18 -1.74 -1.77 -2.92
C ALA A 18 -0.78 -1.81 -1.73
N ALA A 19 -1.27 -1.47 -0.55
CA ALA A 19 -0.57 -1.60 0.72
C ALA A 19 -1.41 -2.41 1.72
N PRO A 20 -0.77 -3.17 2.64
CA PRO A 20 -1.47 -4.04 3.57
C PRO A 20 -2.16 -3.25 4.67
N VAL A 21 -3.37 -3.66 5.02
CA VAL A 21 -4.08 -3.20 6.21
C VAL A 21 -3.92 -4.25 7.31
N ARG A 22 -3.46 -3.83 8.48
CA ARG A 22 -3.15 -4.70 9.61
C ARG A 22 -4.10 -4.46 10.78
N ASN A 23 -4.44 -5.53 11.49
CA ASN A 23 -5.17 -5.45 12.76
C ASN A 23 -4.23 -5.19 13.95
N HIS A 24 -4.78 -5.06 15.14
CA HIS A 24 -4.03 -4.85 16.38
C HIS A 24 -2.99 -5.94 16.71
N ASN A 25 -3.15 -7.16 16.18
CA ASN A 25 -2.18 -8.25 16.33
C ASN A 25 -1.07 -8.20 15.26
N GLY A 26 -1.08 -7.22 14.36
CA GLY A 26 -0.13 -7.09 13.25
C GLY A 26 -0.44 -8.00 12.05
N ALA A 27 -1.50 -8.80 12.11
CA ALA A 27 -1.92 -9.66 11.01
C ALA A 27 -2.48 -8.81 9.86
N VAL A 28 -2.08 -9.13 8.63
CA VAL A 28 -2.69 -8.52 7.43
C VAL A 28 -4.09 -9.09 7.28
N ILE A 29 -5.10 -8.22 7.33
CA ILE A 29 -6.51 -8.62 7.23
C ILE A 29 -7.20 -8.11 5.96
N ALA A 30 -6.57 -7.14 5.27
CA ALA A 30 -7.05 -6.58 4.03
C ALA A 30 -5.89 -5.88 3.28
N ALA A 31 -6.18 -5.34 2.11
CA ALA A 31 -5.29 -4.43 1.39
C ALA A 31 -6.08 -3.20 0.92
N LEU A 32 -5.39 -2.05 0.88
CA LEU A 32 -5.92 -0.81 0.31
C LEU A 32 -5.10 -0.47 -0.93
N GLY A 33 -5.76 -0.16 -2.03
CA GLY A 33 -5.07 0.12 -3.29
C GLY A 33 -5.83 1.05 -4.22
N VAL A 34 -5.12 1.50 -5.24
CA VAL A 34 -5.64 2.29 -6.35
C VAL A 34 -5.30 1.57 -7.64
N ALA A 35 -6.25 1.52 -8.57
CA ALA A 35 -6.08 0.95 -9.89
C ALA A 35 -6.56 1.93 -10.95
N ALA A 36 -5.90 1.97 -12.10
CA ALA A 36 -6.29 2.82 -13.22
C ALA A 36 -5.73 2.29 -14.54
N PRO A 37 -6.35 2.65 -15.68
CA PRO A 37 -5.84 2.30 -17.00
C PRO A 37 -4.41 2.81 -17.20
N VAL A 38 -3.57 2.05 -17.91
CA VAL A 38 -2.15 2.37 -18.14
C VAL A 38 -1.93 3.71 -18.83
N GLN A 39 -2.92 4.20 -19.60
CA GLN A 39 -2.90 5.51 -20.24
C GLN A 39 -3.00 6.65 -19.23
N ARG A 40 -3.61 6.42 -18.06
CA ARG A 40 -3.78 7.40 -16.97
C ARG A 40 -2.78 7.16 -15.84
N MET A 41 -2.34 5.92 -15.64
CA MET A 41 -1.36 5.52 -14.64
C MET A 41 -0.05 5.11 -15.30
N ASN A 42 0.77 6.09 -15.69
CA ASN A 42 2.12 5.81 -16.14
C ASN A 42 3.04 5.45 -14.95
N LYS A 43 4.20 4.85 -15.23
CA LYS A 43 5.13 4.38 -14.19
C LYS A 43 5.59 5.49 -13.23
N LYS A 44 5.76 6.71 -13.72
CA LYS A 44 6.15 7.86 -12.88
C LYS A 44 5.05 8.23 -11.89
N LEU A 45 3.81 8.36 -12.37
CA LEU A 45 2.66 8.64 -11.51
C LEU A 45 2.44 7.52 -10.49
N MET A 46 2.57 6.27 -10.93
CA MET A 46 2.47 5.10 -10.07
C MET A 46 3.44 5.20 -8.90
N GLN A 47 4.71 5.50 -9.14
CA GLN A 47 5.70 5.69 -8.06
C GLN A 47 5.35 6.87 -7.15
N THR A 48 4.81 7.97 -7.68
CA THR A 48 4.34 9.11 -6.87
C THR A 48 3.14 8.78 -6.00
N CYS A 49 2.29 7.83 -6.41
CA CYS A 49 1.12 7.40 -5.63
C CYS A 49 1.48 6.44 -4.48
N VAL A 50 2.61 5.74 -4.55
CA VAL A 50 3.02 4.74 -3.55
C VAL A 50 3.00 5.28 -2.10
N PRO A 51 3.61 6.44 -1.79
CA PRO A 51 3.59 6.97 -0.42
C PRO A 51 2.16 7.19 0.10
N GLY A 52 1.28 7.79 -0.70
CA GLY A 52 -0.10 8.05 -0.31
C GLY A 52 -0.91 6.77 -0.07
N VAL A 53 -0.68 5.72 -0.87
CA VAL A 53 -1.33 4.42 -0.66
C VAL A 53 -0.86 3.77 0.65
N ILE A 54 0.44 3.82 0.94
CA ILE A 54 1.01 3.29 2.19
C ILE A 54 0.48 4.06 3.38
N GLU A 55 0.59 5.40 3.37
CA GLU A 55 0.12 6.25 4.47
C GLU A 55 -1.36 6.05 4.76
N THR A 56 -2.18 5.87 3.71
CA THR A 56 -3.61 5.61 3.87
C THR A 56 -3.86 4.23 4.50
N ALA A 57 -3.15 3.19 4.04
CA ALA A 57 -3.26 1.85 4.63
C ALA A 57 -2.76 1.81 6.09
N ASP A 58 -1.70 2.54 6.40
CA ASP A 58 -1.17 2.68 7.76
C ASP A 58 -2.15 3.43 8.67
N ALA A 59 -2.78 4.49 8.18
CA ALA A 59 -3.81 5.22 8.92
C ALA A 59 -5.05 4.34 9.22
N VAL A 60 -5.48 3.51 8.27
CA VAL A 60 -6.54 2.52 8.51
C VAL A 60 -6.09 1.50 9.55
N SER A 61 -4.86 0.98 9.42
CA SER A 61 -4.30 0.02 10.36
C SER A 61 -4.21 0.58 11.79
N ALA A 62 -3.78 1.84 11.93
CA ALA A 62 -3.72 2.53 13.22
C ALA A 62 -5.10 2.65 13.88
N ARG A 63 -6.15 2.95 13.10
CA ARG A 63 -7.54 2.97 13.58
C ARG A 63 -8.05 1.59 13.99
N LEU A 64 -7.48 0.52 13.43
CA LEU A 64 -7.73 -0.88 13.81
C LEU A 64 -6.86 -1.35 14.98
N GLY A 65 -6.09 -0.45 15.61
CA GLY A 65 -5.26 -0.73 16.77
C GLY A 65 -3.87 -1.27 16.44
N TYR A 66 -3.45 -1.27 15.17
CA TYR A 66 -2.08 -1.63 14.82
C TYR A 66 -1.11 -0.54 15.28
N LEU A 67 -0.19 -0.92 16.17
CA LEU A 67 0.92 -0.08 16.57
C LEU A 67 2.19 -0.66 15.93
N PRO A 68 2.79 0.00 14.93
CA PRO A 68 4.07 -0.46 14.40
C PRO A 68 5.08 -0.44 15.53
N SER A 69 5.74 -1.57 15.78
CA SER A 69 6.85 -1.63 16.70
C SER A 69 7.88 -0.60 16.26
N ARG A 70 8.09 0.46 17.06
CA ARG A 70 9.25 1.33 16.86
C ARG A 70 10.48 0.42 16.89
N SER A 71 11.22 0.32 15.80
CA SER A 71 12.53 -0.30 15.81
C SER A 71 13.35 0.42 16.89
N ARG A 72 13.80 -0.31 17.91
CA ARG A 72 14.84 0.17 18.82
C ARG A 72 16.12 0.27 18.00
N ALA A 73 16.36 1.44 17.44
CA ALA A 73 17.64 1.80 16.86
C ALA A 73 17.98 3.19 17.38
N ASP A 74 18.13 3.29 18.72
CA ASP A 74 18.65 4.45 19.45
C ASP A 74 19.05 3.97 20.86
N PHE A 75 20.16 3.23 20.96
CA PHE A 75 21.01 3.14 22.15
C PHE A 75 22.43 2.76 21.71
#